data_AF-A0A626YQZ0-F1
#
_entry.id   AF-A0A626YQZ0-F1
#
_cell.length_a   1.000
_cell.length_b   1.000
_cell.length_c   1.000
_cell.angle_alpha   90.00
_cell.angle_beta   90.00
_cell.angle_gamma   90.00
#
_symmetry.space_group_name_H-M   'P 1'
#
loop_
_entity.id
_entity.type
_entity.pdbx_description
1 polymer ?
#
loop_
_entity_poly.entity_id
_entity_poly.type
_entity_poly.pdbx_seq_one_letter_code
_entity_poly.pdbx_strand_id
1 'polypeptide(L)'
;QSAWFRHIKSLGWDFIGRIRGTVQFCLLHDDERWLKITDVRGKASPEYLGAGWLVRAEYARCSGHFYLHKRETRGRKNQRSRGRLSSPTTEKEKQASAKEPWLIFTSTEEFKPREIMKLYSRRMQIEQNSRDEKSERFGFGLRASYSRSAGRLSVLSLLATLSTIVLWLIGYHAENTGLHLRYQANSIKSRRVISYLTLAENVLRHSPLILKRTALDVVLHHLARTYRSMVLVY
;
A
#
# COMPACT_ATOMS: atom_id res chain seq x y z
N GLN A 1 -4.15 15.41 -10.08
CA GLN A 1 -4.63 14.30 -9.22
C GLN A 1 -6.10 13.98 -9.48
N SER A 2 -6.99 14.96 -9.62
CA SER A 2 -8.43 14.73 -9.82
C SER A 2 -8.82 14.04 -11.15
N ALA A 3 -8.12 14.35 -12.25
CA ALA A 3 -8.30 13.64 -13.52
C ALA A 3 -8.03 12.12 -13.43
N TRP A 4 -7.11 11.71 -12.56
CA TRP A 4 -6.82 10.30 -12.31
C TRP A 4 -8.00 9.59 -11.64
N PHE A 5 -8.60 10.19 -10.60
CA PHE A 5 -9.77 9.60 -9.92
C PHE A 5 -10.94 9.40 -10.87
N ARG A 6 -11.22 10.39 -11.74
CA ARG A 6 -12.27 10.22 -12.74
C ARG A 6 -11.95 9.10 -13.72
N HIS A 7 -10.71 9.04 -14.20
CA HIS A 7 -10.31 8.01 -15.15
C HIS A 7 -10.47 6.61 -14.53
N ILE A 8 -9.99 6.38 -13.32
CA ILE A 8 -10.17 5.09 -12.62
C ILE A 8 -11.65 4.75 -12.45
N LYS A 9 -12.48 5.72 -12.06
CA LYS A 9 -13.93 5.53 -11.97
C LYS A 9 -14.55 5.16 -13.32
N SER A 10 -14.09 5.76 -14.42
CA SER A 10 -14.57 5.44 -15.78
C SER A 10 -14.20 4.03 -16.25
N LEU A 11 -13.17 3.41 -15.65
CA LEU A 11 -12.80 2.02 -15.89
C LEU A 11 -13.66 1.04 -15.05
N GLY A 12 -14.59 1.54 -14.24
CA GLY A 12 -15.42 0.73 -13.33
C GLY A 12 -14.66 0.24 -12.09
N TRP A 13 -13.53 0.87 -11.76
CA TRP A 13 -12.69 0.46 -10.64
C TRP A 13 -12.92 1.34 -9.42
N ASP A 14 -12.87 0.72 -8.24
CA ASP A 14 -12.84 1.45 -6.98
C ASP A 14 -11.45 1.97 -6.62
N PHE A 15 -11.42 3.08 -5.89
CA PHE A 15 -10.17 3.67 -5.43
C PHE A 15 -10.26 4.17 -3.99
N ILE A 16 -9.09 4.20 -3.32
CA ILE A 16 -8.90 4.86 -2.03
C ILE A 16 -7.65 5.74 -2.16
N GLY A 17 -7.82 7.06 -2.19
CA GLY A 17 -6.73 8.01 -2.36
C GLY A 17 -6.69 9.06 -1.27
N ARG A 18 -5.52 9.61 -0.95
CA ARG A 18 -5.40 10.75 -0.03
C ARG A 18 -5.33 12.04 -0.82
N ILE A 19 -6.14 13.00 -0.40
CA ILE A 19 -6.12 14.37 -0.88
C ILE A 19 -5.17 15.18 0.00
N ARG A 20 -4.32 16.00 -0.63
CA ARG A 20 -3.27 16.77 0.06
C ARG A 20 -3.11 18.16 -0.55
N GLY A 21 -2.49 19.05 0.21
CA GLY A 21 -2.10 20.37 -0.28
C GLY A 21 -3.30 21.27 -0.54
N THR A 22 -3.31 21.96 -1.68
CA THR A 22 -4.29 23.01 -2.01
C THR A 22 -5.53 22.50 -2.72
N VAL A 23 -5.67 21.18 -2.89
CA VAL A 23 -6.84 20.58 -3.55
C VAL A 23 -8.10 20.88 -2.73
N GLN A 24 -9.08 21.48 -3.40
CA GLN A 24 -10.36 21.83 -2.81
C GLN A 24 -11.38 20.72 -3.00
N PHE A 25 -12.27 20.55 -2.04
CA PHE A 25 -13.41 19.66 -2.08
C PHE A 25 -14.65 20.35 -1.51
N CYS A 26 -15.84 19.90 -1.90
CA CYS A 26 -17.11 20.41 -1.42
C CYS A 26 -17.96 19.23 -0.95
N LEU A 27 -18.53 19.30 0.24
CA LEU A 27 -19.48 18.30 0.72
C LEU A 27 -20.88 18.65 0.21
N LEU A 28 -21.71 17.65 -0.08
CA LEU A 28 -23.05 17.88 -0.64
C LEU A 28 -23.99 18.63 0.31
N HIS A 29 -23.75 18.58 1.61
CA HIS A 29 -24.58 19.23 2.63
C HIS A 29 -24.14 20.67 2.98
N ASP A 30 -23.09 21.19 2.34
CA ASP A 30 -22.39 22.41 2.76
C ASP A 30 -22.60 23.60 1.79
N ASP A 31 -23.78 23.74 1.16
CA ASP A 31 -24.19 24.87 0.29
C ASP A 31 -23.05 25.43 -0.61
N GLU A 32 -22.41 24.55 -1.38
CA GLU A 32 -21.30 24.85 -2.29
C GLU A 32 -20.01 25.43 -1.66
N ARG A 33 -19.80 25.26 -0.36
CA ARG A 33 -18.57 25.66 0.31
C ARG A 33 -17.38 24.78 -0.08
N TRP A 34 -16.44 25.35 -0.82
CA TRP A 34 -15.18 24.68 -1.19
C TRP A 34 -14.13 24.77 -0.10
N LEU A 35 -13.84 23.65 0.56
CA LEU A 35 -12.89 23.49 1.65
C LEU A 35 -11.54 22.94 1.17
N LYS A 36 -10.47 23.29 1.87
CA LYS A 36 -9.14 22.66 1.77
C LYS A 36 -8.88 21.80 3.00
N ILE A 37 -7.85 20.95 2.92
CA ILE A 37 -7.41 20.12 4.06
C ILE A 37 -7.05 20.95 5.31
N THR A 38 -6.56 22.17 5.11
CA THR A 38 -6.22 23.12 6.18
C THR A 38 -7.44 23.62 6.93
N ASP A 39 -8.61 23.60 6.29
CA ASP A 39 -9.84 24.17 6.82
C ASP A 39 -10.59 23.15 7.69
N VAL A 40 -10.16 21.88 7.66
CA VAL A 40 -10.78 20.79 8.41
C VAL A 40 -9.93 20.39 9.60
N ARG A 41 -10.54 20.38 10.78
CA ARG A 41 -9.88 19.93 12.01
C ARG A 41 -9.90 18.41 12.10
N GLY A 42 -8.75 17.78 11.84
CA GLY A 42 -8.61 16.33 11.96
C GLY A 42 -8.80 15.82 13.40
N LYS A 43 -9.60 14.76 13.56
CA LYS A 43 -9.87 14.06 14.84
C LYS A 43 -9.05 12.76 14.97
N ALA A 44 -8.85 12.32 16.21
CA ALA A 44 -8.15 11.06 16.50
C ALA A 44 -8.96 9.83 16.06
N SER A 45 -10.28 9.87 16.19
CA SER A 45 -11.17 8.86 15.62
C SER A 45 -11.33 9.06 14.11
N PRO A 46 -11.28 7.97 13.30
CA PRO A 46 -11.68 8.03 11.90
C PRO A 46 -13.16 8.43 11.77
N GLU A 47 -13.44 9.38 10.88
CA GLU A 47 -14.77 9.95 10.66
C GLU A 47 -15.12 9.92 9.17
N TYR A 48 -16.40 9.69 8.88
CA TYR A 48 -16.96 9.91 7.54
C TYR A 48 -17.49 11.34 7.48
N LEU A 49 -16.97 12.14 6.55
CA LEU A 49 -17.42 13.51 6.35
C LEU A 49 -18.65 13.59 5.45
N GLY A 50 -18.89 12.59 4.61
CA GLY A 50 -20.02 12.58 3.67
C GLY A 50 -19.60 12.49 2.21
N ALA A 51 -20.59 12.39 1.34
CA ALA A 51 -20.43 12.48 -0.10
C ALA A 51 -20.19 13.92 -0.56
N GLY A 52 -19.47 14.08 -1.67
CA GLY A 52 -19.08 15.39 -2.16
C GLY A 52 -18.40 15.37 -3.52
N TRP A 53 -17.94 16.56 -3.91
CA TRP A 53 -17.21 16.81 -5.14
C TRP A 53 -15.75 17.13 -4.84
N LEU A 54 -14.84 16.43 -5.51
CA LEU A 54 -13.43 16.75 -5.52
C LEU A 54 -13.13 17.69 -6.71
N VAL A 55 -12.45 18.80 -6.45
CA VAL A 55 -12.05 19.83 -7.42
C VAL A 55 -13.20 20.64 -8.04
N ARG A 56 -13.02 21.96 -8.05
CA ARG A 56 -13.99 22.92 -8.60
C ARG A 56 -14.08 22.88 -10.12
N ALA A 57 -12.97 22.72 -10.83
CA ALA A 57 -12.96 22.73 -12.29
C ALA A 57 -13.74 21.53 -12.87
N GLU A 58 -14.72 21.80 -13.72
CA GLU A 58 -15.66 20.81 -14.25
C GLU A 58 -14.95 19.68 -15.02
N TYR A 59 -13.98 20.02 -15.86
CA TYR A 59 -13.18 19.06 -16.61
C TYR A 59 -12.36 18.12 -15.72
N ALA A 60 -12.26 18.34 -14.41
CA ALA A 60 -11.54 17.47 -13.47
C ALA A 60 -12.35 17.07 -12.21
N ARG A 61 -13.58 17.60 -12.07
CA ARG A 61 -14.53 17.29 -11.00
C ARG A 61 -14.89 15.80 -10.90
N CYS A 62 -14.80 15.23 -9.71
CA CYS A 62 -15.14 13.83 -9.45
C CYS A 62 -16.02 13.71 -8.20
N SER A 63 -17.12 12.98 -8.27
CA SER A 63 -17.95 12.65 -7.10
C SER A 63 -17.40 11.45 -6.34
N GLY A 64 -17.54 11.47 -5.03
CA GLY A 64 -17.18 10.37 -4.15
C GLY A 64 -17.37 10.74 -2.68
N HIS A 65 -16.72 9.97 -1.81
CA HIS A 65 -16.92 9.98 -0.37
C HIS A 65 -15.65 10.42 0.35
N PHE A 66 -15.80 11.27 1.38
CA PHE A 66 -14.69 11.83 2.12
C PHE A 66 -14.61 11.27 3.54
N TYR A 67 -13.40 10.88 3.93
CA TYR A 67 -13.11 10.37 5.27
C TYR A 67 -11.92 11.11 5.87
N LEU A 68 -11.96 11.36 7.17
CA LEU A 68 -10.94 12.14 7.87
C LEU A 68 -10.37 11.37 9.06
N HIS A 69 -9.06 11.44 9.22
CA HIS A 69 -8.38 10.92 10.41
C HIS A 69 -7.05 11.64 10.64
N LYS A 70 -6.78 12.03 11.88
CA LYS A 70 -5.48 12.60 12.28
C LYS A 70 -4.85 11.72 13.34
N ARG A 71 -3.66 11.19 13.03
CA ARG A 71 -2.85 10.46 14.00
C ARG A 71 -2.10 11.42 14.90
N GLU A 72 -1.91 11.00 16.14
CA GLU A 72 -1.00 11.66 17.05
C GLU A 72 0.43 11.66 16.51
N THR A 73 1.13 12.77 16.76
CA THR A 73 2.50 12.93 16.34
C THR A 73 3.43 12.08 17.19
N ARG A 74 4.05 11.06 16.58
CA ARG A 74 4.91 10.09 17.29
C ARG A 74 6.36 10.56 17.53
N GLY A 75 6.64 11.87 17.47
CA GLY A 75 7.96 12.44 17.75
C GLY A 75 9.15 11.88 16.93
N ARG A 76 8.88 11.24 15.78
CA ARG A 76 9.90 10.52 15.02
C ARG A 76 10.97 11.48 14.48
N LYS A 77 12.23 11.17 14.77
CA LYS A 77 13.39 11.86 14.21
C LYS A 77 13.94 11.05 13.02
N ASN A 78 14.45 11.74 12.01
CA ASN A 78 15.12 11.10 10.89
C ASN A 78 16.44 10.46 11.38
N GLN A 79 16.50 9.13 11.42
CA GLN A 79 17.71 8.38 11.76
C GLN A 79 18.58 8.30 10.51
N ARG A 80 19.69 9.04 10.50
CA ARG A 80 20.61 9.12 9.35
C ARG A 80 21.71 8.08 9.48
N SER A 81 22.09 7.44 8.38
CA SER A 81 23.38 6.75 8.29
C SER A 81 24.49 7.81 8.33
N ARG A 82 25.59 7.54 9.04
CA ARG A 82 26.75 8.45 9.09
C ARG A 82 27.17 8.85 7.66
N GLY A 83 27.42 10.15 7.46
CA GLY A 83 27.96 10.70 6.20
C GLY A 83 26.94 11.05 5.10
N ARG A 84 25.63 10.83 5.29
CA ARG A 84 24.62 11.17 4.27
C ARG A 84 24.05 12.57 4.47
N LEU A 85 24.32 13.46 3.52
CA LEU A 85 23.69 14.79 3.46
C LEU A 85 22.19 14.64 3.13
N SER A 86 21.33 15.30 3.90
CA SER A 86 19.91 15.44 3.57
C SER A 86 19.61 16.85 3.11
N SER A 87 18.68 16.99 2.18
CA SER A 87 18.12 18.30 1.83
C SER A 87 17.20 18.76 2.96
N PRO A 88 17.48 19.89 3.63
CA PRO A 88 16.63 20.41 4.71
C PRO A 88 15.18 20.66 4.23
N THR A 89 15.01 21.04 2.97
CA THR A 89 13.70 21.27 2.35
C THR A 89 12.89 19.98 2.30
N THR A 90 13.47 18.90 1.80
CA THR A 90 12.80 17.59 1.72
C THR A 90 12.44 17.05 3.10
N GLU A 91 13.26 17.29 4.12
CA GLU A 91 12.95 16.88 5.49
C GLU A 91 11.76 17.65 6.06
N LYS A 92 11.73 18.98 5.87
CA LYS A 92 10.61 19.83 6.27
C LYS A 92 9.31 19.39 5.59
N GLU A 93 9.34 19.13 4.29
CA GLU A 93 8.16 18.65 3.53
C GLU A 93 7.65 17.30 4.04
N LYS A 94 8.55 16.34 4.28
CA LYS A 94 8.19 15.03 4.84
C LYS A 94 7.59 15.16 6.23
N GLN A 95 8.15 16.04 7.07
CA GLN A 95 7.64 16.29 8.41
C GLN A 95 6.24 16.95 8.37
N ALA A 96 6.04 17.95 7.50
CA ALA A 96 4.74 18.58 7.30
C ALA A 96 3.70 17.56 6.81
N SER A 97 4.04 16.75 5.81
CA SER A 97 3.20 15.66 5.27
C SER A 97 2.77 14.63 6.33
N ALA A 98 3.67 14.33 7.27
CA ALA A 98 3.41 13.37 8.34
C ALA A 98 2.50 13.94 9.44
N LYS A 99 2.45 15.27 9.62
CA LYS A 99 1.60 15.96 10.61
C LYS A 99 0.21 16.32 10.05
N GLU A 100 0.10 16.47 8.73
CA GLU A 100 -1.14 16.73 8.02
C GLU A 100 -2.14 15.58 8.23
N PRO A 101 -3.43 15.86 8.50
CA PRO A 101 -4.45 14.82 8.60
C PRO A 101 -4.57 14.00 7.30
N TRP A 102 -5.10 12.80 7.42
CA TRP A 102 -5.49 11.97 6.29
C TRP A 102 -6.92 12.35 5.91
N LEU A 103 -7.05 13.15 4.85
CA LEU A 103 -8.31 13.28 4.11
C LEU A 103 -8.27 12.28 2.97
N ILE A 104 -9.11 11.26 3.08
CA ILE A 104 -9.21 10.17 2.13
C ILE A 104 -10.46 10.38 1.28
N PHE A 105 -10.31 10.18 -0.02
CA PHE A 105 -11.35 10.23 -1.02
C PHE A 105 -11.49 8.85 -1.66
N THR A 106 -12.71 8.34 -1.72
CA THR A 106 -13.05 7.01 -2.25
C THR A 106 -14.29 7.06 -3.12
N SER A 107 -14.36 6.12 -4.07
CA SER A 107 -15.53 5.92 -4.93
C SER A 107 -16.67 5.15 -4.25
N THR A 108 -16.37 4.39 -3.19
CA THR A 108 -17.29 3.49 -2.50
C THR A 108 -17.54 3.91 -1.04
N GLU A 109 -18.76 3.68 -0.57
CA GLU A 109 -19.22 3.86 0.82
C GLU A 109 -19.35 2.52 1.58
N GLU A 110 -19.02 1.39 0.94
CA GLU A 110 -19.21 0.05 1.51
C GLU A 110 -18.44 -0.18 2.83
N PHE A 111 -17.38 0.58 3.06
CA PHE A 111 -16.47 0.40 4.19
C PHE A 111 -16.67 1.47 5.26
N LYS A 112 -16.57 1.05 6.52
CA LYS A 112 -16.55 1.95 7.67
C LYS A 112 -15.29 2.81 7.67
N PRO A 113 -15.30 3.99 8.31
CA PRO A 113 -14.14 4.87 8.38
C PRO A 113 -12.85 4.19 8.86
N ARG A 114 -12.96 3.29 9.84
CA ARG A 114 -11.81 2.53 10.37
C ARG A 114 -11.19 1.60 9.32
N GLU A 115 -12.03 0.94 8.52
CA GLU A 115 -11.62 0.01 7.46
C GLU A 115 -10.93 0.78 6.33
N ILE A 116 -11.51 1.90 5.87
CA ILE A 116 -10.89 2.79 4.87
C ILE A 116 -9.50 3.24 5.33
N MET A 117 -9.37 3.70 6.58
CA MET A 117 -8.06 4.14 7.11
C MET A 117 -7.07 2.98 7.19
N LYS A 118 -7.53 1.77 7.50
CA LYS A 118 -6.69 0.56 7.55
C LYS A 118 -6.23 0.15 6.15
N LEU A 119 -7.14 0.12 5.16
CA LEU A 119 -6.82 -0.15 3.76
C LEU A 119 -5.80 0.87 3.23
N TYR A 120 -6.08 2.16 3.39
CA TYR A 120 -5.16 3.22 2.96
C TYR A 120 -3.80 3.16 3.68
N SER A 121 -3.76 2.70 4.93
CA SER A 121 -2.50 2.55 5.68
C SER A 121 -1.54 1.55 5.02
N ARG A 122 -2.05 0.59 4.24
CA ARG A 122 -1.25 -0.44 3.55
C ARG A 122 -0.54 0.04 2.29
N ARG A 123 -0.87 1.23 1.74
CA ARG A 123 -0.28 1.74 0.48
C ARG A 123 1.25 1.72 0.44
N MET A 124 1.90 1.91 1.59
CA MET A 124 3.37 1.91 1.70
C MET A 124 3.97 0.54 1.37
N GLN A 125 3.21 -0.55 1.56
CA GLN A 125 3.63 -1.89 1.15
C GLN A 125 3.81 -1.97 -0.36
N ILE A 126 2.98 -1.27 -1.15
CA ILE A 126 3.11 -1.20 -2.61
C ILE A 126 4.43 -0.50 -2.98
N GLU A 127 4.70 0.66 -2.38
CA GLU A 127 5.96 1.40 -2.62
C GLU A 127 7.20 0.59 -2.19
N GLN A 128 7.09 -0.18 -1.11
CA GLN A 128 8.15 -1.09 -0.65
C GLN A 128 8.36 -2.22 -1.66
N ASN A 129 7.31 -2.89 -2.13
CA ASN A 129 7.43 -3.95 -3.13
C ASN A 129 8.08 -3.43 -4.43
N SER A 130 7.65 -2.26 -4.93
CA SER A 130 8.28 -1.65 -6.12
C SER A 130 9.73 -1.22 -5.89
N ARG A 131 10.13 -0.93 -4.64
CA ARG A 131 11.52 -0.65 -4.30
C ARG A 131 12.35 -1.92 -4.28
N ASP A 132 11.82 -2.99 -3.71
CA ASP A 132 12.52 -4.26 -3.56
C ASP A 132 12.71 -4.94 -4.93
N GLU A 133 11.71 -4.91 -5.82
CA GLU A 133 11.83 -5.36 -7.22
C GLU A 133 13.02 -4.69 -7.94
N LYS A 134 13.24 -3.40 -7.67
CA LYS A 134 14.34 -2.61 -8.24
C LYS A 134 15.68 -2.84 -7.55
N SER A 135 15.68 -3.40 -6.35
CA SER A 135 16.87 -3.57 -5.53
C SER A 135 17.65 -4.81 -5.95
N GLU A 136 18.95 -4.65 -6.19
CA GLU A 136 19.88 -5.77 -6.46
C GLU A 136 20.11 -6.64 -5.24
N ARG A 137 20.04 -6.04 -4.04
CA ARG A 137 20.36 -6.74 -2.79
C ARG A 137 19.15 -7.43 -2.18
N PHE A 138 17.96 -6.85 -2.33
CA PHE A 138 16.76 -7.25 -1.57
C PHE A 138 15.60 -7.74 -2.45
N GLY A 139 15.76 -7.76 -3.78
CA GLY A 139 14.76 -8.32 -4.67
C GLY A 139 15.38 -8.70 -6.01
N PHE A 140 14.70 -8.40 -7.12
CA PHE A 140 15.04 -8.94 -8.44
C PHE A 140 16.08 -8.14 -9.23
N GLY A 141 16.68 -7.11 -8.63
CA GLY A 141 17.79 -6.39 -9.25
C GLY A 141 17.45 -5.72 -10.59
N LEU A 142 16.21 -5.24 -10.78
CA LEU A 142 15.80 -4.66 -12.06
C LEU A 142 16.70 -3.50 -12.52
N ARG A 143 17.33 -2.77 -11.58
CA ARG A 143 18.32 -1.72 -11.87
C ARG A 143 19.62 -2.24 -12.51
N ALA A 144 20.08 -3.44 -12.14
CA ALA A 144 21.26 -4.08 -12.72
C ALA A 144 21.02 -4.61 -14.14
N SER A 145 19.78 -4.63 -14.64
CA SER A 145 19.49 -5.06 -16.00
C SER A 145 20.04 -4.10 -17.07
N TYR A 146 20.29 -2.84 -16.69
CA TYR A 146 20.68 -1.70 -17.55
C TYR A 146 19.89 -1.62 -18.86
N SER A 147 18.63 -2.09 -18.86
CA SER A 147 17.81 -2.15 -20.07
C SER A 147 17.43 -0.75 -20.53
N ARG A 148 17.59 -0.49 -21.83
CA ARG A 148 17.19 0.76 -22.50
C ARG A 148 15.94 0.62 -23.38
N SER A 149 15.41 -0.60 -23.54
CA SER A 149 14.20 -0.84 -24.33
C SER A 149 12.98 -1.08 -23.43
N ALA A 150 11.87 -0.43 -23.77
CA ALA A 150 10.60 -0.59 -23.07
C ALA A 150 10.14 -2.06 -23.08
N GLY A 151 10.23 -2.74 -24.23
CA GLY A 151 9.84 -4.14 -24.37
C GLY A 151 10.60 -5.09 -23.43
N ARG A 152 11.93 -4.96 -23.35
CA ARG A 152 12.73 -5.78 -22.42
C ARG A 152 12.38 -5.48 -20.96
N LEU A 153 12.16 -4.22 -20.61
CA LEU A 153 11.77 -3.85 -19.25
C LEU A 153 10.40 -4.44 -18.88
N SER A 154 9.44 -4.44 -19.81
CA SER A 154 8.13 -5.06 -19.62
C SER A 154 8.24 -6.56 -19.36
N VAL A 155 9.05 -7.28 -20.14
CA VAL A 155 9.29 -8.72 -19.93
C VAL A 155 9.95 -8.99 -18.58
N LEU A 156 10.98 -8.21 -18.22
CA LEU A 156 11.66 -8.38 -16.93
C LEU A 156 10.73 -8.10 -15.74
N SER A 157 9.88 -7.08 -15.82
CA SER A 157 8.90 -6.79 -14.77
C SER A 157 7.82 -7.87 -14.68
N LEU A 158 7.40 -8.44 -15.81
CA LEU A 158 6.52 -9.62 -15.82
C LEU A 158 7.16 -10.82 -15.10
N LEU A 159 8.42 -11.15 -15.45
CA LEU A 159 9.15 -12.24 -14.81
C LEU A 159 9.34 -12.02 -13.30
N ALA A 160 9.68 -10.79 -12.89
CA ALA A 160 9.78 -10.43 -11.48
C ALA A 160 8.44 -10.55 -10.75
N THR A 161 7.33 -10.14 -11.40
CA THR A 161 5.98 -10.27 -10.85
C THR A 161 5.57 -11.74 -10.68
N LEU A 162 5.78 -12.57 -11.69
CA LEU A 162 5.49 -14.01 -11.63
C LEU A 162 6.33 -14.70 -10.55
N SER A 163 7.62 -14.38 -10.49
CA SER A 163 8.53 -14.91 -9.45
C SER A 163 8.07 -14.48 -8.05
N THR A 164 7.65 -13.22 -7.89
CA THR A 164 7.09 -12.70 -6.64
C THR A 164 5.85 -13.47 -6.21
N ILE A 165 4.92 -13.75 -7.13
CA ILE A 165 3.71 -14.53 -6.84
C ILE A 165 4.08 -15.93 -6.36
N VAL A 166 5.01 -16.61 -7.04
CA VAL A 166 5.47 -17.95 -6.65
C VAL A 166 6.11 -17.93 -5.26
N LEU A 167 7.04 -17.00 -4.98
CA LEU A 167 7.65 -16.84 -3.66
C LEU A 167 6.59 -16.55 -2.59
N TRP A 168 5.59 -15.72 -2.91
CA TRP A 168 4.51 -15.41 -1.99
C TRP A 168 3.69 -16.65 -1.63
N LEU A 169 3.33 -17.48 -2.60
CA LEU A 169 2.61 -18.74 -2.38
C LEU A 169 3.42 -19.73 -1.56
N ILE A 170 4.72 -19.87 -1.84
CA ILE A 170 5.62 -20.74 -1.05
C ILE A 170 5.72 -20.25 0.39
N GLY A 171 5.91 -18.94 0.59
CA GLY A 171 6.00 -18.34 1.91
C GLY A 171 4.69 -18.49 2.69
N TYR A 172 3.55 -18.32 2.02
CA TYR A 172 2.23 -18.57 2.60
C TYR A 172 2.06 -20.04 3.02
N HIS A 173 2.44 -20.98 2.17
CA HIS A 173 2.42 -22.41 2.50
C HIS A 173 3.36 -22.74 3.68
N ALA A 174 4.58 -22.22 3.68
CA ALA A 174 5.55 -22.40 4.76
C ALA A 174 5.08 -21.78 6.08
N GLU A 175 4.32 -20.69 6.04
CA GLU A 175 3.70 -20.14 7.25
C GLU A 175 2.60 -21.06 7.78
N ASN A 176 1.66 -21.47 6.92
CA ASN A 176 0.53 -22.31 7.30
C ASN A 176 0.93 -23.69 7.83
N THR A 177 2.06 -24.23 7.35
CA THR A 177 2.64 -25.50 7.85
C THR A 177 3.49 -25.32 9.11
N GLY A 178 3.60 -24.10 9.63
CA GLY A 178 4.40 -23.78 10.81
C GLY A 178 5.91 -23.74 10.56
N LEU A 179 6.36 -23.97 9.33
CA LEU A 179 7.78 -24.00 8.97
C LEU A 179 8.48 -22.66 9.23
N HIS A 180 7.76 -21.55 9.07
CA HIS A 180 8.25 -20.19 9.35
C HIS A 180 8.90 -20.02 10.73
N LEU A 181 8.46 -20.78 11.73
CA LEU A 181 9.00 -20.72 13.09
C LEU A 181 10.46 -21.18 13.17
N ARG A 182 10.92 -22.03 12.23
CA ARG A 182 12.32 -22.49 12.14
C ARG A 182 13.24 -21.47 11.48
N TYR A 183 12.67 -20.49 10.79
CA TYR A 183 13.39 -19.47 10.02
C TYR A 183 13.47 -18.13 10.74
N GLN A 184 12.91 -18.03 11.94
CA GLN A 184 12.99 -16.84 12.78
C GLN A 184 13.80 -17.13 14.04
N ALA A 185 14.67 -16.19 14.42
CA ALA A 185 15.44 -16.27 15.67
C ALA A 185 14.61 -15.81 16.89
N ASN A 186 13.53 -15.05 16.66
CA ASN A 186 12.71 -14.48 17.73
C ASN A 186 11.70 -15.50 18.28
N SER A 187 11.35 -15.37 19.56
CA SER A 187 10.34 -16.20 20.25
C SER A 187 8.88 -15.82 19.94
N ILE A 188 8.65 -14.81 19.11
CA ILE A 188 7.31 -14.31 18.78
C ILE A 188 6.57 -15.34 17.91
N LYS A 189 5.42 -15.83 18.40
CA LYS A 189 4.54 -16.77 17.67
C LYS A 189 3.17 -16.18 17.30
N SER A 190 2.84 -15.01 17.85
CA SER A 190 1.51 -14.39 17.70
C SER A 190 1.31 -13.63 16.39
N ARG A 191 2.39 -13.34 15.66
CA ARG A 191 2.34 -12.62 14.39
C ARG A 191 3.50 -13.02 13.48
N ARG A 192 3.32 -12.80 12.19
CA ARG A 192 4.38 -12.89 11.19
C ARG A 192 5.50 -11.90 11.49
N VAL A 193 6.74 -12.40 11.50
CA VAL A 193 7.96 -11.60 11.68
C VAL A 193 8.68 -11.36 10.36
N ILE A 194 8.81 -12.39 9.51
CA ILE A 194 9.51 -12.35 8.23
C ILE A 194 8.50 -12.30 7.09
N SER A 195 8.78 -11.54 6.03
CA SER A 195 7.90 -11.47 4.85
C SER A 195 7.81 -12.85 4.16
N TYR A 196 6.74 -13.09 3.41
CA TYR A 196 6.61 -14.34 2.65
C TYR A 196 7.71 -14.53 1.63
N LEU A 197 8.15 -13.46 0.96
CA LEU A 197 9.23 -13.53 -0.03
C LEU A 197 10.53 -13.99 0.63
N THR A 198 10.95 -13.34 1.72
CA THR A 198 12.18 -13.69 2.43
C THR A 198 12.11 -15.09 3.05
N LEU A 199 10.94 -15.48 3.59
CA LEU A 199 10.75 -16.83 4.09
C LEU A 199 10.90 -17.86 2.96
N ALA A 200 10.24 -17.64 1.83
CA ALA A 200 10.30 -18.53 0.67
C ALA A 200 11.73 -18.64 0.12
N GLU A 201 12.46 -17.52 -0.01
CA GLU A 201 13.86 -17.53 -0.41
C GLU A 201 14.71 -18.39 0.52
N ASN A 202 14.57 -18.23 1.84
CA ASN A 202 15.33 -19.02 2.79
C ASN A 202 14.96 -20.51 2.73
N VAL A 203 13.68 -20.82 2.59
CA VAL A 203 13.20 -22.20 2.44
C VAL A 203 13.75 -22.84 1.16
N LEU A 204 13.75 -22.10 0.04
CA LEU A 204 14.30 -22.58 -1.23
C LEU A 204 15.82 -22.77 -1.16
N ARG A 205 16.54 -21.92 -0.44
CA ARG A 205 17.99 -22.07 -0.20
C ARG A 205 18.30 -23.35 0.56
N HIS A 206 17.51 -23.71 1.58
CA HIS A 206 17.74 -24.94 2.36
C HIS A 206 17.10 -26.18 1.75
N SER A 207 16.05 -26.04 0.94
CA SER A 207 15.25 -27.16 0.42
C SER A 207 14.74 -26.84 -0.99
N PRO A 208 15.63 -26.81 -2.01
CA PRO A 208 15.27 -26.39 -3.37
C PRO A 208 14.22 -27.29 -4.02
N LEU A 209 14.15 -28.56 -3.62
CA LEU A 209 13.17 -29.53 -4.15
C LEU A 209 11.76 -29.34 -3.57
N ILE A 210 11.55 -28.40 -2.64
CA ILE A 210 10.22 -28.14 -2.09
C ILE A 210 9.21 -27.76 -3.18
N LEU A 211 9.66 -27.08 -4.24
CA LEU A 211 8.81 -26.73 -5.39
C LEU A 211 8.16 -27.95 -6.06
N LYS A 212 8.85 -29.09 -6.10
CA LYS A 212 8.29 -30.33 -6.67
C LYS A 212 7.26 -30.98 -5.75
N ARG A 213 7.28 -30.64 -4.46
CA ARG A 213 6.41 -31.18 -3.42
C ARG A 213 5.22 -30.26 -3.14
N THR A 214 5.37 -28.97 -3.37
CA THR A 214 4.33 -27.97 -3.12
C THR A 214 3.38 -27.89 -4.32
N ALA A 215 2.12 -28.28 -4.11
CA ALA A 215 1.04 -28.05 -5.07
C ALA A 215 0.61 -26.56 -5.01
N LEU A 216 1.27 -25.71 -5.80
CA LEU A 216 1.04 -24.25 -5.79
C LEU A 216 -0.40 -23.87 -6.16
N ASP A 217 -1.04 -24.68 -7.00
CA ASP A 217 -2.46 -24.57 -7.36
C ASP A 217 -3.36 -24.77 -6.14
N VAL A 218 -3.12 -25.79 -5.32
CA VAL A 218 -3.87 -26.04 -4.08
C VAL A 218 -3.68 -24.88 -3.10
N VAL A 219 -2.44 -24.40 -2.98
CA VAL A 219 -2.11 -23.25 -2.14
C VAL A 219 -2.84 -21.99 -2.61
N LEU A 220 -2.90 -21.75 -3.92
CA LEU A 220 -3.62 -20.62 -4.51
C LEU A 220 -5.13 -20.72 -4.25
N HIS A 221 -5.74 -21.91 -4.39
CA HIS A 221 -7.16 -22.12 -4.09
C HIS A 221 -7.46 -21.89 -2.61
N HIS A 222 -6.62 -22.42 -1.72
CA HIS A 222 -6.74 -22.18 -0.28
C HIS A 222 -6.63 -20.68 0.03
N LEU A 223 -5.63 -20.01 -0.55
CA LEU A 223 -5.47 -18.58 -0.42
C LEU A 223 -6.72 -17.84 -0.89
N ALA A 224 -7.24 -18.12 -2.08
CA ALA A 224 -8.41 -17.43 -2.62
C ALA A 224 -9.63 -17.56 -1.70
N ARG A 225 -9.84 -18.74 -1.10
CA ARG A 225 -10.88 -18.96 -0.08
C ARG A 225 -10.63 -18.14 1.18
N THR A 226 -9.40 -18.14 1.67
CA THR A 226 -9.00 -17.42 2.89
C THR A 226 -9.00 -15.90 2.68
N TYR A 227 -8.72 -15.43 1.47
CA TYR A 227 -8.69 -14.01 1.14
C TYR A 227 -10.09 -13.42 1.08
N ARG A 228 -11.06 -14.19 0.53
CA ARG A 228 -12.48 -13.84 0.58
C ARG A 228 -12.97 -13.69 2.03
N SER A 229 -12.50 -14.52 2.96
CA SER A 229 -12.82 -14.33 4.38
C SER A 229 -12.02 -13.20 5.03
N MET A 230 -10.72 -13.04 4.77
CA MET A 230 -9.90 -11.98 5.39
C MET A 230 -10.25 -10.55 4.96
N VAL A 231 -10.76 -10.35 3.73
CA VAL A 231 -11.22 -9.03 3.26
C VAL A 231 -12.61 -8.69 3.81
N LEU A 232 -13.43 -9.67 4.17
CA LEU A 232 -14.80 -9.50 4.68
C LEU A 232 -14.96 -9.65 6.20
N VAL A 233 -13.93 -10.10 6.93
CA VAL A 233 -13.98 -10.32 8.40
C VAL A 233 -13.49 -9.11 9.20
N TYR A 234 -13.30 -7.94 8.58
CA TYR A 234 -12.94 -6.72 9.32
C TYR A 234 -13.80 -5.53 8.96
#